data_AF-A0A0H5P2J0-F1
#
_entry.id   AF-A0A0H5P2J0-F1
#
_cell.length_a   1.000
_cell.length_b   1.000
_cell.length_c   1.000
_cell.angle_alpha   90.00
_cell.angle_beta   90.00
_cell.angle_gamma   90.00
#
_symmetry.space_group_name_H-M   'P 1'
#
loop_
_entity.id
_entity.type
_entity.pdbx_description
1 polymer ?
#
loop_
_entity_poly.entity_id
_entity_poly.type
_entity_poly.pdbx_seq_one_letter_code
_entity_poly.pdbx_strand_id
1 'polypeptide(L)'
;MRKLVARRAAVTAASLGVAATVLLAPLSGTATADPVPGQLSADSLPAELVEAIARDLKMTPTEYLDRAARAQQLRDYAQDFRAERPDDFAGAWMGADGKPVVAVTSADAARIAAADGYQTHLAPVSADSLESSLTQLAHWMNSLPRELSQAVNSVAIDFLNSQLIVSVANTPAGHMLNLPTLIANIKVILSPDSGGPVERRPMGGDTYISAPTSLQDESLRGVDVCSFGFNSVDAAGNALNISAGHCDPNIDKSDERASVYLPNVQDIANSPELGSFVRAELGGPSALDYSVIQLNERAVRGGMDRPIVRGANGTTLTITGVADPITGAPVCKSGQSSTFTCGFVVADRVETQLYTANGESRTIRGFASSACTLGGDSGGAIVSGTLALGITSGSNAADAPNCNEANVALAPYGGTATLGIPIRAILADIDATSGGGVGSGIQVRTGGHAG
;
A
#
# COMPACT_ATOMS: atom_id res chain seq x y z
N MET A 1 -50.98 -37.80 79.79
CA MET A 1 -52.43 -37.52 79.87
C MET A 1 -52.86 -36.83 78.59
N ARG A 2 -53.86 -37.40 77.87
CA ARG A 2 -54.92 -36.75 77.04
C ARG A 2 -54.49 -35.55 76.15
N LYS A 3 -54.66 -35.48 74.82
CA LYS A 3 -55.62 -36.09 73.87
C LYS A 3 -55.14 -35.79 72.43
N LEU A 4 -55.47 -36.69 71.49
CA LEU A 4 -55.57 -36.43 70.04
C LEU A 4 -56.61 -35.34 69.73
N VAL A 5 -56.52 -34.66 68.59
CA VAL A 5 -57.55 -34.65 67.51
C VAL A 5 -56.96 -33.97 66.26
N ALA A 6 -57.04 -34.67 65.12
CA ALA A 6 -56.91 -34.12 63.77
C ALA A 6 -58.28 -33.63 63.27
N ARG A 7 -58.33 -32.53 62.51
CA ARG A 7 -59.40 -32.27 61.52
C ARG A 7 -58.84 -31.56 60.27
N ARG A 8 -59.31 -32.07 59.13
CA ARG A 8 -58.99 -31.73 57.74
C ARG A 8 -59.74 -30.49 57.22
N ALA A 9 -59.32 -30.07 56.02
CA ALA A 9 -60.02 -29.33 54.95
C ALA A 9 -59.92 -27.79 55.02
N ALA A 10 -59.74 -27.04 53.93
CA ALA A 10 -59.39 -27.30 52.53
C ALA A 10 -58.96 -25.96 51.87
N VAL A 11 -57.96 -26.04 50.98
CA VAL A 11 -57.76 -25.30 49.70
C VAL A 11 -58.19 -23.83 49.60
N THR A 12 -57.22 -22.93 49.38
CA THR A 12 -57.05 -22.23 48.08
C THR A 12 -55.73 -21.46 48.05
N ALA A 13 -54.90 -21.80 47.07
CA ALA A 13 -53.64 -21.15 46.76
C ALA A 13 -53.89 -19.92 45.88
N ALA A 14 -53.24 -18.81 46.23
CA ALA A 14 -53.00 -17.68 45.33
C ALA A 14 -51.63 -17.07 45.72
N SER A 15 -50.56 -17.74 45.31
CA SER A 15 -49.19 -17.19 45.39
C SER A 15 -48.81 -16.66 44.02
N LEU A 16 -48.74 -15.34 43.92
CA LEU A 16 -48.19 -14.60 42.79
C LEU A 16 -46.76 -15.12 42.50
N GLY A 17 -46.61 -15.77 41.35
CA GLY A 17 -45.32 -16.15 40.81
C GLY A 17 -44.63 -14.94 40.18
N VAL A 18 -43.49 -14.55 40.75
CA VAL A 18 -42.48 -13.77 40.02
C VAL A 18 -41.45 -14.78 39.54
N ALA A 19 -41.69 -15.34 38.35
CA ALA A 19 -40.68 -16.10 37.64
C ALA A 19 -39.71 -15.10 37.01
N ALA A 20 -38.52 -14.96 37.59
CA ALA A 20 -37.40 -14.30 36.94
C ALA A 20 -36.90 -15.22 35.82
N THR A 21 -37.47 -15.06 34.62
CA THR A 21 -36.94 -15.65 33.40
C THR A 21 -35.63 -14.97 33.06
N VAL A 22 -34.52 -15.65 33.34
CA VAL A 22 -33.21 -15.33 32.73
C VAL A 22 -33.30 -15.75 31.26
N LEU A 23 -33.64 -14.78 30.40
CA LEU A 23 -33.47 -14.90 28.96
C LEU A 23 -31.97 -14.76 28.66
N LEU A 24 -31.27 -15.90 28.52
CA LEU A 24 -30.01 -15.94 27.79
C LEU A 24 -30.34 -15.68 26.31
N ALA A 25 -30.30 -14.42 25.90
CA ALA A 25 -30.28 -14.07 24.50
C ALA A 25 -28.93 -14.54 23.90
N PRO A 26 -28.92 -15.25 22.77
CA PRO A 26 -27.69 -15.45 22.04
C PRO A 26 -27.19 -14.08 21.58
N LEU A 27 -26.01 -13.69 22.02
CA LEU A 27 -25.23 -12.63 21.39
C LEU A 27 -24.76 -13.16 20.04
N SER A 28 -25.68 -13.19 19.07
CA SER A 28 -25.33 -13.24 17.66
C SER A 28 -24.77 -11.87 17.32
N GLY A 29 -23.47 -11.68 17.58
CA GLY A 29 -22.73 -10.61 16.93
C GLY A 29 -22.78 -10.88 15.45
N THR A 30 -23.61 -10.16 14.71
CA THR A 30 -23.43 -10.05 13.27
C THR A 30 -22.09 -9.34 13.10
N ALA A 31 -21.04 -10.09 12.74
CA ALA A 31 -19.89 -9.49 12.11
C ALA A 31 -20.42 -8.77 10.87
N THR A 32 -20.58 -7.46 10.97
CA THR A 32 -20.73 -6.62 9.78
C THR A 32 -19.38 -6.69 9.11
N ALA A 33 -19.26 -7.52 8.07
CA ALA A 33 -18.20 -7.33 7.10
C ALA A 33 -18.21 -5.84 6.74
N ASP A 34 -17.08 -5.16 6.90
CA ASP A 34 -16.96 -3.79 6.43
C ASP A 34 -17.41 -3.81 4.96
N PRO A 35 -18.33 -2.90 4.56
CA PRO A 35 -18.75 -2.85 3.17
C PRO A 35 -17.50 -2.68 2.32
N VAL A 36 -17.33 -3.54 1.30
CA VAL A 36 -16.26 -3.41 0.30
C VAL A 36 -16.20 -1.94 -0.07
N PRO A 37 -15.04 -1.27 0.07
CA PRO A 37 -14.93 0.14 -0.19
C PRO A 37 -15.55 0.44 -1.55
N GLY A 38 -16.58 1.28 -1.57
CA GLY A 38 -17.27 1.62 -2.80
C GLY A 38 -16.25 2.13 -3.79
N GLN A 39 -16.18 1.55 -4.99
CA GLN A 39 -15.31 2.03 -6.06
C GLN A 39 -16.11 2.90 -7.04
N LEU A 40 -15.42 3.75 -7.81
CA LEU A 40 -16.04 4.47 -8.92
C LEU A 40 -16.59 3.48 -9.96
N SER A 41 -17.56 3.93 -10.77
CA SER A 41 -17.97 3.19 -11.96
C SER A 41 -16.90 3.28 -13.05
N ALA A 42 -16.86 2.29 -13.94
CA ALA A 42 -15.94 2.25 -15.08
C ALA A 42 -15.99 3.55 -15.92
N ASP A 43 -17.18 4.09 -16.16
CA ASP A 43 -17.39 5.33 -16.94
C ASP A 43 -16.91 6.59 -16.21
N SER A 44 -16.65 6.50 -14.91
CA SER A 44 -16.11 7.60 -14.09
C SER A 44 -14.59 7.55 -13.96
N LEU A 45 -13.93 6.54 -14.55
CA LEU A 45 -12.48 6.47 -14.55
C LEU A 45 -11.89 7.48 -15.55
N PRO A 46 -10.73 8.10 -15.23
CA PRO A 46 -10.01 8.92 -16.19
C PRO A 46 -9.66 8.16 -17.46
N ALA A 47 -9.78 8.81 -18.63
CA ALA A 47 -9.52 8.19 -19.92
C ALA A 47 -8.12 7.57 -20.01
N GLU A 48 -7.12 8.21 -19.41
CA GLU A 48 -5.73 7.75 -19.46
C GLU A 48 -5.48 6.56 -18.52
N LEU A 49 -6.24 6.46 -17.42
CA LEU A 49 -6.26 5.24 -16.63
C LEU A 49 -6.88 4.09 -17.43
N VAL A 50 -7.97 4.36 -18.14
CA VAL A 50 -8.59 3.38 -19.05
C VAL A 50 -7.62 2.93 -20.13
N GLU A 51 -6.88 3.85 -20.74
CA GLU A 51 -5.82 3.56 -21.72
C GLU A 51 -4.70 2.73 -21.10
N ALA A 52 -4.21 3.08 -19.90
CA ALA A 52 -3.16 2.32 -19.21
C ALA A 52 -3.62 0.91 -18.84
N ILE A 53 -4.85 0.73 -18.36
CA ILE A 53 -5.46 -0.58 -18.09
C ILE A 53 -5.47 -1.43 -19.37
N ALA A 54 -5.94 -0.87 -20.48
CA ALA A 54 -5.98 -1.58 -21.76
C ALA A 54 -4.58 -1.89 -22.31
N ARG A 55 -3.65 -0.94 -22.17
CA ARG A 55 -2.27 -1.03 -22.66
C ARG A 55 -1.46 -2.07 -21.87
N ASP A 56 -1.50 -2.02 -20.56
CA ASP A 56 -0.57 -2.75 -19.69
C ASP A 56 -1.18 -4.06 -19.17
N LEU A 57 -2.45 -4.03 -18.75
CA LEU A 57 -3.12 -5.20 -18.16
C LEU A 57 -3.87 -6.06 -19.18
N LYS A 58 -4.15 -5.50 -20.37
CA LYS A 58 -5.02 -6.12 -21.38
C LYS A 58 -6.42 -6.44 -20.85
N MET A 59 -6.93 -5.58 -19.96
CA MET A 59 -8.24 -5.71 -19.30
C MET A 59 -9.20 -4.62 -19.73
N THR A 60 -10.49 -4.83 -19.47
CA THR A 60 -11.48 -3.74 -19.49
C THR A 60 -11.46 -2.95 -18.17
N PRO A 61 -11.90 -1.68 -18.15
CA PRO A 61 -12.06 -0.91 -16.91
C PRO A 61 -12.94 -1.60 -15.87
N THR A 62 -14.05 -2.21 -16.29
CA THR A 62 -14.93 -2.98 -15.40
C THR A 62 -14.22 -4.17 -14.80
N GLU A 63 -13.51 -4.95 -15.62
CA GLU A 63 -12.73 -6.10 -15.13
C GLU A 63 -11.63 -5.68 -14.14
N TYR A 64 -10.96 -4.55 -14.38
CA TYR A 64 -9.98 -3.99 -13.46
C TYR A 64 -10.59 -3.66 -12.09
N LEU A 65 -11.72 -2.96 -12.07
CA LEU A 65 -12.43 -2.61 -10.83
C LEU A 65 -12.95 -3.85 -10.10
N ASP A 66 -13.55 -4.80 -10.82
CA ASP A 66 -14.07 -6.05 -10.25
C ASP A 66 -12.95 -6.90 -9.63
N ARG A 67 -11.82 -7.05 -10.33
CA ARG A 67 -10.65 -7.78 -9.80
C ARG A 67 -10.04 -7.08 -8.58
N ALA A 68 -9.96 -5.75 -8.58
CA ALA A 68 -9.51 -4.98 -7.43
C ALA A 68 -10.43 -5.16 -6.21
N ALA A 69 -11.75 -5.11 -6.42
CA ALA A 69 -12.73 -5.35 -5.36
C ALA A 69 -12.66 -6.79 -4.83
N ARG A 70 -12.56 -7.79 -5.72
CA ARG A 70 -12.43 -9.21 -5.37
C ARG A 70 -11.15 -9.49 -4.57
N ALA A 71 -10.06 -8.79 -4.87
CA ALA A 71 -8.81 -8.90 -4.11
C ALA A 71 -9.00 -8.44 -2.66
N GLN A 72 -9.75 -7.36 -2.41
CA GLN A 72 -10.03 -6.90 -1.04
C GLN A 72 -10.98 -7.86 -0.30
N GLN A 73 -11.98 -8.44 -0.99
CA GLN A 73 -12.81 -9.51 -0.41
C GLN A 73 -11.97 -10.74 -0.01
N LEU A 74 -11.04 -11.15 -0.88
CA LEU A 74 -10.12 -12.25 -0.59
C LEU A 74 -9.22 -11.92 0.60
N ARG A 75 -8.71 -10.69 0.70
CA ARG A 75 -7.91 -10.23 1.83
C ARG A 75 -8.64 -10.39 3.17
N ASP A 76 -9.88 -9.92 3.25
CA ASP A 76 -10.68 -10.01 4.47
C ASP A 76 -10.96 -11.47 4.83
N TYR A 77 -11.39 -12.26 3.86
CA TYR A 77 -11.61 -13.69 4.07
C TYR A 77 -10.34 -14.42 4.51
N ALA A 78 -9.19 -14.13 3.88
CA ALA A 78 -7.92 -14.78 4.20
C ALA A 78 -7.43 -14.41 5.61
N GLN A 79 -7.66 -13.16 6.06
CA GLN A 79 -7.36 -12.75 7.43
C GLN A 79 -8.17 -13.56 8.43
N ASP A 80 -9.49 -13.64 8.24
CA ASP A 80 -10.38 -14.37 9.15
C ASP A 80 -10.08 -15.87 9.13
N PHE A 81 -9.90 -16.44 7.93
CA PHE A 81 -9.57 -17.86 7.76
C PHE A 81 -8.24 -18.22 8.43
N ARG A 82 -7.20 -17.36 8.32
CA ARG A 82 -5.93 -17.55 9.01
C ARG A 82 -6.09 -17.47 10.53
N ALA A 83 -6.89 -16.54 11.03
CA ALA A 83 -7.13 -16.40 12.47
C ALA A 83 -7.85 -17.63 13.07
N GLU A 84 -8.80 -18.21 12.33
CA GLU A 84 -9.50 -19.42 12.74
C GLU A 84 -8.67 -20.70 12.56
N ARG A 85 -7.78 -20.72 11.56
CA ARG A 85 -7.05 -21.92 11.11
C ARG A 85 -5.58 -21.65 10.80
N PRO A 86 -4.77 -21.24 11.78
CA PRO A 86 -3.37 -20.84 11.56
C PRO A 86 -2.50 -21.99 11.00
N ASP A 87 -2.76 -23.23 11.43
CA ASP A 87 -2.00 -24.40 10.99
C ASP A 87 -2.44 -24.92 9.59
N ASP A 88 -3.66 -24.58 9.15
CA ASP A 88 -4.17 -25.00 7.84
C ASP A 88 -3.91 -23.96 6.76
N PHE A 89 -3.91 -22.66 7.08
CA PHE A 89 -3.79 -21.59 6.09
C PHE A 89 -2.38 -21.53 5.50
N ALA A 90 -2.28 -21.45 4.17
CA ALA A 90 -1.01 -21.46 3.44
C ALA A 90 -0.84 -20.30 2.46
N GLY A 91 -1.76 -19.34 2.43
CA GLY A 91 -1.66 -18.13 1.61
C GLY A 91 -2.94 -17.83 0.82
N ALA A 92 -2.99 -16.65 0.21
CA ALA A 92 -4.11 -16.22 -0.63
C ALA A 92 -3.61 -15.31 -1.76
N TRP A 93 -4.13 -15.50 -2.97
CA TRP A 93 -3.79 -14.67 -4.13
C TRP A 93 -4.91 -14.62 -5.15
N MET A 94 -4.85 -13.64 -6.05
CA MET A 94 -5.66 -13.59 -7.25
C MET A 94 -4.97 -14.39 -8.37
N GLY A 95 -5.67 -15.37 -8.93
CA GLY A 95 -5.22 -16.10 -10.11
C GLY A 95 -5.14 -15.20 -11.34
N ALA A 96 -4.36 -15.60 -12.35
CA ALA A 96 -4.26 -14.87 -13.62
C ALA A 96 -5.61 -14.75 -14.34
N ASP A 97 -6.52 -15.71 -14.11
CA ASP A 97 -7.91 -15.70 -14.59
C ASP A 97 -8.84 -14.77 -13.77
N GLY A 98 -8.30 -14.05 -12.78
CA GLY A 98 -9.04 -13.12 -11.93
C GLY A 98 -9.81 -13.79 -10.80
N LYS A 99 -9.66 -15.10 -10.58
CA LYS A 99 -10.35 -15.81 -9.50
C LYS A 99 -9.52 -15.82 -8.22
N PRO A 100 -10.14 -15.62 -7.05
CA PRO A 100 -9.43 -15.66 -5.79
C PRO A 100 -9.11 -17.12 -5.41
N VAL A 101 -7.87 -17.36 -5.00
CA VAL A 101 -7.34 -18.65 -4.57
C VAL A 101 -6.93 -18.57 -3.11
N VAL A 102 -7.31 -19.57 -2.33
CA VAL A 102 -6.87 -19.78 -0.95
C VAL A 102 -6.04 -21.07 -0.90
N ALA A 103 -4.78 -20.96 -0.53
CA ALA A 103 -3.92 -22.10 -0.29
C ALA A 103 -4.09 -22.61 1.14
N VAL A 104 -4.12 -23.93 1.28
CA VAL A 104 -4.31 -24.62 2.55
C VAL A 104 -3.50 -25.92 2.60
N THR A 105 -3.22 -26.43 3.80
CA THR A 105 -2.43 -27.67 3.98
C THR A 105 -3.28 -28.94 4.09
N SER A 106 -4.60 -28.81 4.26
CA SER A 106 -5.51 -29.95 4.47
C SER A 106 -6.72 -29.97 3.53
N ALA A 107 -7.19 -31.17 3.19
CA ALA A 107 -8.37 -31.35 2.35
C ALA A 107 -9.66 -30.85 3.02
N ASP A 108 -9.73 -30.87 4.35
CA ASP A 108 -10.84 -30.34 5.13
C ASP A 108 -10.91 -28.81 4.98
N ALA A 109 -9.80 -28.12 5.19
CA ALA A 109 -9.70 -26.68 4.97
C ALA A 109 -10.01 -26.30 3.51
N ALA A 110 -9.55 -27.11 2.54
CA ALA A 110 -9.83 -26.87 1.13
C ALA A 110 -11.32 -27.00 0.81
N ARG A 111 -12.03 -27.91 1.49
CA ARG A 111 -13.48 -28.06 1.30
C ARG A 111 -14.26 -26.88 1.85
N ILE A 112 -13.80 -26.30 2.96
CA ILE A 112 -14.42 -25.12 3.57
C ILE A 112 -14.24 -23.91 2.65
N ALA A 113 -13.01 -23.60 2.26
CA ALA A 113 -12.76 -22.46 1.36
C ALA A 113 -13.46 -22.61 0.00
N ALA A 114 -13.56 -23.83 -0.53
CA ALA A 114 -14.35 -24.09 -1.74
C ALA A 114 -15.85 -23.89 -1.53
N ALA A 115 -16.40 -24.27 -0.39
CA ALA A 115 -17.81 -24.05 -0.05
C ALA A 115 -18.13 -22.54 0.08
N ASP A 116 -17.16 -21.74 0.49
CA ASP A 116 -17.26 -20.27 0.60
C ASP A 116 -16.99 -19.55 -0.73
N GLY A 117 -16.75 -20.30 -1.82
CA GLY A 117 -16.67 -19.78 -3.18
C GLY A 117 -15.25 -19.40 -3.66
N TYR A 118 -14.22 -19.88 -2.97
CA TYR A 118 -12.82 -19.69 -3.36
C TYR A 118 -12.27 -20.89 -4.11
N GLN A 119 -11.38 -20.65 -5.08
CA GLN A 119 -10.54 -21.72 -5.59
C GLN A 119 -9.55 -22.13 -4.50
N THR A 120 -9.16 -23.41 -4.48
CA THR A 120 -8.25 -23.90 -3.46
C THR A 120 -7.01 -24.54 -4.05
N HIS A 121 -5.91 -24.37 -3.32
CA HIS A 121 -4.62 -24.96 -3.65
C HIS A 121 -4.09 -25.72 -2.43
N LEU A 122 -3.70 -26.97 -2.61
CA LEU A 122 -3.06 -27.74 -1.53
C LEU A 122 -1.58 -27.44 -1.49
N ALA A 123 -1.15 -26.86 -0.37
CA ALA A 123 0.24 -26.52 -0.08
C ALA A 123 0.86 -27.56 0.88
N PRO A 124 2.17 -27.83 0.77
CA PRO A 124 2.86 -28.76 1.67
C PRO A 124 3.08 -28.19 3.08
N VAL A 125 3.08 -26.87 3.24
CA VAL A 125 3.37 -26.18 4.51
C VAL A 125 2.45 -24.97 4.71
N SER A 126 2.20 -24.62 5.97
CA SER A 126 1.38 -23.46 6.33
C SER A 126 2.14 -22.14 6.16
N ALA A 127 1.40 -21.04 6.09
CA ALA A 127 1.96 -19.70 6.04
C ALA A 127 2.79 -19.39 7.29
N ASP A 128 2.33 -19.81 8.47
CA ASP A 128 3.06 -19.66 9.73
C ASP A 128 4.38 -20.44 9.73
N SER A 129 4.39 -21.64 9.14
CA SER A 129 5.61 -22.44 8.97
C SER A 129 6.62 -21.76 8.04
N LEU A 130 6.14 -21.14 6.95
CA LEU A 130 6.97 -20.36 6.02
C LEU A 130 7.53 -19.09 6.68
N GLU A 131 6.69 -18.34 7.40
CA GLU A 131 7.11 -17.13 8.13
C GLU A 131 8.12 -17.45 9.26
N SER A 132 7.93 -18.57 9.98
CA SER A 132 8.91 -19.06 10.96
C SER A 132 10.23 -19.43 10.30
N SER A 133 10.18 -20.12 9.15
CA SER A 133 11.37 -20.47 8.38
C SER A 133 12.10 -19.22 7.86
N LEU A 134 11.34 -18.19 7.45
CA LEU A 134 11.90 -16.90 7.03
C LEU A 134 12.62 -16.20 8.19
N THR A 135 12.02 -16.21 9.38
CA THR A 135 12.61 -15.61 10.58
C THR A 135 13.90 -16.33 10.98
N GLN A 136 13.92 -17.67 10.91
CA GLN A 136 15.12 -18.47 11.16
C GLN A 136 16.21 -18.19 10.13
N LEU A 137 15.84 -18.07 8.85
CA LEU A 137 16.77 -17.70 7.78
C LEU A 137 17.34 -16.30 8.01
N ALA A 138 16.51 -15.30 8.29
CA ALA A 138 16.95 -13.94 8.58
C ALA A 138 17.89 -13.89 9.79
N HIS A 139 17.60 -14.63 10.85
CA HIS A 139 18.48 -14.74 12.01
C HIS A 139 19.82 -15.38 11.66
N TRP A 140 19.82 -16.45 10.86
CA TRP A 140 21.03 -17.08 10.36
C TRP A 140 21.85 -16.12 9.47
N MET A 141 21.21 -15.39 8.55
CA MET A 141 21.89 -14.40 7.72
C MET A 141 22.55 -13.29 8.55
N ASN A 142 21.87 -12.81 9.59
CA ASN A 142 22.43 -11.82 10.52
C ASN A 142 23.61 -12.36 11.35
N SER A 143 23.79 -13.68 11.41
CA SER A 143 24.95 -14.32 12.05
C SER A 143 26.14 -14.53 11.11
N LEU A 144 25.98 -14.30 9.79
CA LEU A 144 27.04 -14.45 8.81
C LEU A 144 28.01 -13.24 8.84
N PRO A 145 29.28 -13.43 8.42
CA PRO A 145 30.18 -12.33 8.10
C PRO A 145 29.57 -11.36 7.08
N ARG A 146 29.88 -10.06 7.19
CA ARG A 146 29.29 -8.99 6.35
C ARG A 146 29.44 -9.25 4.85
N GLU A 147 30.53 -9.88 4.45
CA GLU A 147 30.85 -10.19 3.05
C GLU A 147 29.90 -11.25 2.47
N LEU A 148 29.34 -12.13 3.32
CA LEU A 148 28.39 -13.17 2.93
C LEU A 148 26.94 -12.71 3.08
N SER A 149 26.63 -11.86 4.06
CA SER A 149 25.29 -11.30 4.22
C SER A 149 24.93 -10.30 3.11
N GLN A 150 25.93 -9.59 2.55
CA GLN A 150 25.76 -8.68 1.41
C GLN A 150 25.48 -9.39 0.07
N ALA A 151 25.66 -10.71 -0.01
CA ALA A 151 25.39 -11.49 -1.22
C ALA A 151 23.90 -11.84 -1.40
N VAL A 152 23.09 -11.66 -0.33
CA VAL A 152 21.64 -11.87 -0.36
C VAL A 152 20.97 -10.51 -0.56
N ASN A 153 20.35 -10.31 -1.72
CA ASN A 153 19.80 -9.02 -2.15
C ASN A 153 18.35 -8.81 -1.67
N SER A 154 17.58 -9.88 -1.55
CA SER A 154 16.21 -9.85 -1.04
C SER A 154 15.75 -11.24 -0.59
N VAL A 155 14.78 -11.25 0.32
CA VAL A 155 14.07 -12.46 0.71
C VAL A 155 12.57 -12.19 0.65
N ALA A 156 11.81 -13.09 0.01
CA ALA A 156 10.36 -13.00 -0.09
C ALA A 156 9.72 -14.38 0.15
N ILE A 157 8.46 -14.36 0.59
CA ILE A 157 7.64 -15.58 0.66
C ILE A 157 6.87 -15.71 -0.65
N ASP A 158 7.01 -16.85 -1.31
CA ASP A 158 6.23 -17.20 -2.49
C ASP A 158 5.14 -18.19 -2.09
N PHE A 159 3.96 -17.66 -1.80
CA PHE A 159 2.80 -18.47 -1.46
C PHE A 159 2.29 -19.32 -2.63
N LEU A 160 2.52 -18.92 -3.89
CA LEU A 160 2.06 -19.68 -5.05
C LEU A 160 2.76 -21.04 -5.14
N ASN A 161 4.04 -21.09 -4.76
CA ASN A 161 4.84 -22.32 -4.77
C ASN A 161 5.17 -22.84 -3.37
N SER A 162 4.63 -22.22 -2.32
CA SER A 162 4.87 -22.59 -0.91
C SER A 162 6.35 -22.68 -0.54
N GLN A 163 7.12 -21.65 -0.90
CA GLN A 163 8.57 -21.62 -0.72
C GLN A 163 9.08 -20.25 -0.27
N LEU A 164 10.27 -20.23 0.32
CA LEU A 164 11.04 -19.00 0.54
C LEU A 164 11.92 -18.74 -0.67
N ILE A 165 11.76 -17.58 -1.30
CA ILE A 165 12.66 -17.12 -2.35
C ILE A 165 13.75 -16.29 -1.69
N VAL A 166 14.96 -16.85 -1.66
CA VAL A 166 16.18 -16.16 -1.25
C VAL A 166 16.89 -15.73 -2.52
N SER A 167 16.86 -14.43 -2.82
CA SER A 167 17.59 -13.89 -3.96
C SER A 167 19.06 -13.72 -3.58
N VAL A 168 19.87 -14.70 -3.97
CA VAL A 168 21.32 -14.57 -4.08
C VAL A 168 21.59 -14.11 -5.51
N ALA A 169 22.42 -13.08 -5.69
CA ALA A 169 22.73 -12.50 -7.00
C ALA A 169 22.84 -13.59 -8.10
N ASN A 170 21.92 -13.58 -9.06
CA ASN A 170 21.83 -14.47 -10.25
C ASN A 170 20.78 -15.63 -10.28
N THR A 171 19.49 -15.37 -10.00
CA THR A 171 18.39 -16.26 -10.45
C THR A 171 17.24 -15.47 -11.09
N PRO A 172 16.48 -16.02 -12.07
CA PRO A 172 15.41 -15.28 -12.76
C PRO A 172 14.32 -14.69 -11.86
N ALA A 173 13.87 -15.42 -10.83
CA ALA A 173 12.93 -14.92 -9.83
C ALA A 173 13.60 -13.95 -8.82
N GLY A 174 14.87 -14.20 -8.48
CA GLY A 174 15.66 -13.32 -7.64
C GLY A 174 16.01 -11.97 -8.28
N HIS A 175 16.09 -11.91 -9.61
CA HIS A 175 16.37 -10.68 -10.35
C HIS A 175 15.19 -9.73 -10.42
N MET A 176 13.95 -10.24 -10.47
CA MET A 176 12.76 -9.40 -10.33
C MET A 176 12.72 -8.68 -8.98
N LEU A 177 13.24 -9.31 -7.93
CA LEU A 177 13.32 -8.75 -6.58
C LEU A 177 14.67 -8.08 -6.28
N ASN A 178 15.58 -8.05 -7.25
CA ASN A 178 16.84 -7.33 -7.15
C ASN A 178 16.60 -5.90 -7.64
N LEU A 179 16.22 -5.02 -6.72
CA LEU A 179 15.99 -3.61 -6.98
C LEU A 179 17.34 -2.89 -6.83
N PRO A 180 18.08 -2.55 -7.91
CA PRO A 180 19.11 -1.53 -7.79
C PRO A 180 18.43 -0.22 -7.40
N THR A 181 18.53 0.15 -6.13
CA THR A 181 17.89 1.31 -5.50
C THR A 181 18.73 2.58 -5.65
N LEU A 182 19.30 2.79 -6.84
CA LEU A 182 20.04 4.01 -7.14
C LEU A 182 19.04 5.16 -7.37
N ILE A 183 19.10 6.17 -6.51
CA ILE A 183 18.38 7.43 -6.66
C ILE A 183 18.95 8.14 -7.90
N ALA A 184 18.21 8.08 -9.01
CA ALA A 184 18.64 8.60 -10.30
C ALA A 184 18.27 10.08 -10.50
N ASN A 185 19.16 10.84 -11.14
CA ASN A 185 18.93 12.21 -11.59
C ASN A 185 17.93 12.23 -12.77
N ILE A 186 16.77 12.85 -12.60
CA ILE A 186 15.65 12.75 -13.55
C ILE A 186 15.76 13.77 -14.69
N LYS A 187 15.40 13.30 -15.89
CA LYS A 187 15.27 14.06 -17.14
C LYS A 187 13.79 14.16 -17.51
N VAL A 188 13.30 15.40 -17.68
CA VAL A 188 11.89 15.70 -18.01
C VAL A 188 11.53 15.19 -19.42
N ILE A 189 10.48 14.36 -19.53
CA ILE A 189 9.90 13.90 -20.80
C ILE A 189 8.54 14.58 -20.99
N LEU A 190 8.35 15.24 -22.14
CA LEU A 190 7.08 15.85 -22.53
C LEU A 190 6.25 14.79 -23.28
N SER A 191 5.07 14.43 -22.75
CA SER A 191 4.09 13.58 -23.46
C SER A 191 3.22 14.41 -24.43
N PRO A 192 2.75 13.84 -25.56
CA PRO A 192 1.88 14.53 -26.50
C PRO A 192 0.42 14.66 -26.01
N ASP A 193 -0.23 15.76 -26.41
CA ASP A 193 -1.57 16.19 -26.02
C ASP A 193 -2.70 15.21 -26.44
N SER A 194 -3.53 14.78 -25.49
CA SER A 194 -4.79 14.06 -25.72
C SER A 194 -6.00 14.74 -25.03
N GLY A 195 -6.26 16.01 -25.33
CA GLY A 195 -7.62 16.55 -25.47
C GLY A 195 -8.65 16.50 -24.31
N GLY A 196 -8.25 16.35 -23.03
CA GLY A 196 -9.14 16.48 -21.87
C GLY A 196 -9.09 17.87 -21.18
N PRO A 197 -10.05 18.23 -20.30
CA PRO A 197 -9.93 19.40 -19.44
C PRO A 197 -8.76 19.21 -18.45
N VAL A 198 -7.66 19.93 -18.69
CA VAL A 198 -6.45 19.85 -17.88
C VAL A 198 -6.65 20.57 -16.54
N GLU A 199 -6.74 19.82 -15.42
CA GLU A 199 -6.64 20.41 -14.08
C GLU A 199 -5.19 20.83 -13.81
N ARG A 200 -4.96 22.13 -13.67
CA ARG A 200 -3.63 22.74 -13.48
C ARG A 200 -3.25 22.93 -12.01
N ARG A 201 -4.18 22.61 -11.11
CA ARG A 201 -3.99 22.65 -9.67
C ARG A 201 -3.09 21.50 -9.19
N PRO A 202 -2.25 21.72 -8.15
CA PRO A 202 -1.48 20.65 -7.54
C PRO A 202 -2.41 19.59 -6.90
N MET A 203 -2.05 18.31 -7.03
CA MET A 203 -2.75 17.15 -6.46
C MET A 203 -1.80 15.97 -6.20
N GLY A 204 -2.30 14.84 -5.68
CA GLY A 204 -1.49 13.62 -5.61
C GLY A 204 -1.00 13.16 -6.99
N GLY A 205 0.14 12.51 -7.10
CA GLY A 205 0.79 12.15 -8.37
C GLY A 205 1.50 13.31 -9.09
N ASP A 206 1.35 14.56 -8.63
CA ASP A 206 2.15 15.68 -9.13
C ASP A 206 3.59 15.65 -8.63
N THR A 207 4.45 16.25 -9.44
CA THR A 207 5.82 16.57 -9.04
C THR A 207 5.88 17.59 -7.92
N TYR A 208 6.78 17.36 -6.99
CA TYR A 208 7.37 18.41 -6.18
C TYR A 208 8.89 18.34 -6.23
N ILE A 209 9.51 19.44 -5.80
CA ILE A 209 10.93 19.49 -5.52
C ILE A 209 11.17 19.83 -4.06
N SER A 210 12.25 19.29 -3.51
CA SER A 210 12.76 19.57 -2.17
C SER A 210 14.27 19.83 -2.24
N ALA A 211 14.79 20.53 -1.23
CA ALA A 211 16.19 20.89 -1.15
C ALA A 211 16.64 20.93 0.32
N PRO A 212 17.92 20.63 0.61
CA PRO A 212 18.43 20.68 1.98
C PRO A 212 18.45 22.09 2.57
N THR A 213 18.51 23.11 1.72
CA THR A 213 18.44 24.53 2.09
C THR A 213 17.47 25.28 1.18
N SER A 214 17.30 26.59 1.40
CA SER A 214 16.41 27.42 0.58
C SER A 214 16.77 27.35 -0.91
N LEU A 215 15.76 27.40 -1.79
CA LEU A 215 15.96 27.48 -3.24
C LEU A 215 16.67 28.77 -3.71
N GLN A 216 16.77 29.79 -2.85
CA GLN A 216 17.54 31.01 -3.12
C GLN A 216 18.96 30.99 -2.56
N ASP A 217 19.37 29.91 -1.89
CA ASP A 217 20.73 29.74 -1.38
C ASP A 217 21.72 29.54 -2.54
N GLU A 218 22.70 30.45 -2.66
CA GLU A 218 23.73 30.40 -3.71
C GLU A 218 24.64 29.16 -3.61
N SER A 219 24.67 28.51 -2.44
CA SER A 219 25.41 27.27 -2.22
C SER A 219 24.66 26.02 -2.68
N LEU A 220 23.36 26.12 -2.97
CA LEU A 220 22.55 25.00 -3.43
C LEU A 220 23.10 24.43 -4.75
N ARG A 221 23.25 23.11 -4.81
CA ARG A 221 23.85 22.39 -5.96
C ARG A 221 22.86 21.51 -6.73
N GLY A 222 21.70 21.25 -6.17
CA GLY A 222 20.67 20.40 -6.77
C GLY A 222 19.39 20.43 -5.95
N VAL A 223 18.33 19.89 -6.53
CA VAL A 223 17.04 19.65 -5.87
C VAL A 223 16.66 18.21 -6.08
N ASP A 224 16.00 17.62 -5.11
CA ASP A 224 15.39 16.30 -5.25
C ASP A 224 14.04 16.45 -5.94
N VAL A 225 13.69 15.46 -6.76
CA VAL A 225 12.46 15.44 -7.55
C VAL A 225 11.70 14.19 -7.17
N CYS A 226 10.50 14.38 -6.64
CA CYS A 226 9.62 13.31 -6.22
C CYS A 226 8.17 13.62 -6.63
N SER A 227 7.29 12.68 -6.36
CA SER A 227 5.86 12.79 -6.62
C SER A 227 5.08 12.80 -5.30
N PHE A 228 4.04 13.62 -5.22
CA PHE A 228 3.06 13.57 -4.13
C PHE A 228 2.33 12.23 -4.16
N GLY A 229 2.04 11.64 -3.00
CA GLY A 229 1.26 10.42 -2.91
C GLY A 229 -0.21 10.74 -2.68
N PHE A 230 -0.66 10.61 -1.44
CA PHE A 230 -2.06 10.80 -1.06
C PHE A 230 -2.25 12.00 -0.13
N ASN A 231 -3.17 12.89 -0.52
CA ASN A 231 -3.66 13.93 0.37
C ASN A 231 -4.38 13.28 1.55
N SER A 232 -4.07 13.75 2.75
CA SER A 232 -4.46 13.16 4.03
C SER A 232 -4.92 14.25 4.99
N VAL A 233 -5.54 13.83 6.08
CA VAL A 233 -6.00 14.69 7.16
C VAL A 233 -5.82 13.99 8.49
N ASP A 234 -5.37 14.70 9.51
CA ASP A 234 -5.28 14.17 10.87
C ASP A 234 -6.48 14.59 11.74
N ALA A 235 -6.54 14.09 12.97
CA ALA A 235 -7.65 14.37 13.88
C ALA A 235 -7.76 15.87 14.25
N ALA A 236 -6.67 16.64 14.11
CA ALA A 236 -6.66 18.08 14.33
C ALA A 236 -7.08 18.88 13.08
N GLY A 237 -7.33 18.21 11.94
CA GLY A 237 -7.73 18.83 10.69
C GLY A 237 -6.58 19.41 9.87
N ASN A 238 -5.33 19.07 10.19
CA ASN A 238 -4.18 19.50 9.39
C ASN A 238 -4.28 18.89 7.98
N ALA A 239 -4.03 19.71 6.96
CA ALA A 239 -3.91 19.22 5.59
C ALA A 239 -2.50 18.62 5.41
N LEU A 240 -2.45 17.32 5.10
CA LEU A 240 -1.20 16.57 4.98
C LEU A 240 -1.10 15.92 3.59
N ASN A 241 0.10 15.57 3.17
CA ASN A 241 0.33 14.66 2.06
C ASN A 241 1.33 13.58 2.49
N ILE A 242 1.07 12.33 2.10
CA ILE A 242 1.99 11.20 2.31
C ILE A 242 2.82 11.02 1.04
N SER A 243 4.15 11.00 1.18
CA SER A 243 5.12 10.75 0.09
C SER A 243 6.23 9.81 0.60
N ALA A 244 7.31 9.59 -0.16
CA ALA A 244 8.43 8.73 0.26
C ALA A 244 9.36 9.45 1.24
N GLY A 245 10.00 8.69 2.14
CA GLY A 245 10.88 9.20 3.18
C GLY A 245 12.20 9.69 2.62
N HIS A 246 12.78 8.94 1.67
CA HIS A 246 14.02 9.34 0.99
C HIS A 246 13.91 10.64 0.17
N CYS A 247 12.70 11.19 -0.01
CA CYS A 247 12.47 12.49 -0.66
C CYS A 247 12.70 13.69 0.27
N ASP A 248 12.89 13.46 1.58
CA ASP A 248 13.32 14.49 2.51
C ASP A 248 14.87 14.57 2.53
N PRO A 249 15.50 15.59 1.93
CA PRO A 249 16.96 15.75 1.94
C PRO A 249 17.53 16.03 3.33
N ASN A 250 16.69 16.32 4.31
CA ASN A 250 17.08 16.58 5.69
C ASN A 250 16.75 15.43 6.64
N ILE A 251 16.42 14.25 6.11
CA ILE A 251 16.35 13.02 6.90
C ILE A 251 17.68 12.78 7.62
N ASP A 252 17.61 12.30 8.87
CA ASP A 252 18.74 12.08 9.79
C ASP A 252 19.52 13.37 10.20
N LYS A 253 19.08 14.58 9.81
CA LYS A 253 19.68 15.86 10.25
C LYS A 253 18.88 16.48 11.40
N SER A 254 19.56 17.23 12.28
CA SER A 254 18.95 17.80 13.50
C SER A 254 17.79 18.78 13.28
N ASP A 255 17.57 19.27 12.06
CA ASP A 255 16.54 20.23 11.69
C ASP A 255 15.41 19.65 10.80
N GLU A 256 15.43 18.34 10.50
CA GLU A 256 14.39 17.42 9.93
C GLU A 256 13.27 17.98 9.02
N ARG A 257 13.43 19.16 8.43
CA ARG A 257 12.33 19.86 7.75
C ARG A 257 12.85 20.57 6.52
N ALA A 258 12.84 19.88 5.40
CA ALA A 258 12.94 20.55 4.11
C ALA A 258 11.57 21.12 3.68
N SER A 259 11.60 22.28 3.02
CA SER A 259 10.43 22.82 2.34
C SER A 259 10.16 22.05 1.05
N VAL A 260 8.89 21.99 0.68
CA VAL A 260 8.37 21.30 -0.51
C VAL A 260 7.76 22.31 -1.46
N TYR A 261 8.16 22.28 -2.74
CA TYR A 261 7.81 23.29 -3.72
C TYR A 261 7.17 22.66 -4.97
N LEU A 262 6.23 23.39 -5.58
CA LEU A 262 5.78 23.09 -6.94
C LEU A 262 6.85 23.62 -7.92
N PRO A 263 7.47 22.78 -8.76
CA PRO A 263 8.59 23.21 -9.59
C PRO A 263 8.18 24.27 -10.61
N ASN A 264 8.87 25.41 -10.59
CA ASN A 264 8.90 26.33 -11.71
C ASN A 264 10.11 26.02 -12.59
N VAL A 265 9.92 25.23 -13.64
CA VAL A 265 11.02 24.75 -14.51
C VAL A 265 11.77 25.86 -15.25
N GLN A 266 11.20 27.06 -15.34
CA GLN A 266 11.84 28.24 -15.95
C GLN A 266 12.67 29.02 -14.94
N ASP A 267 12.34 28.90 -13.65
CA ASP A 267 12.96 29.64 -12.56
C ASP A 267 12.78 28.89 -11.24
N ILE A 268 13.67 27.91 -11.02
CA ILE A 268 13.61 27.00 -9.87
C ILE A 268 13.67 27.79 -8.56
N ALA A 269 14.47 28.84 -8.49
CA ALA A 269 14.62 29.67 -7.29
C ALA A 269 13.30 30.34 -6.86
N ASN A 270 12.38 30.58 -7.80
CA ASN A 270 11.06 31.16 -7.54
C ASN A 270 9.92 30.12 -7.56
N SER A 271 10.24 28.84 -7.35
CA SER A 271 9.23 27.79 -7.20
C SER A 271 8.35 28.07 -5.96
N PRO A 272 7.01 28.08 -6.08
CA PRO A 272 6.15 28.36 -4.95
C PRO A 272 6.12 27.19 -3.95
N GLU A 273 6.33 27.52 -2.68
CA GLU A 273 6.25 26.54 -1.58
C GLU A 273 4.82 26.07 -1.37
N LEU A 274 4.65 24.76 -1.20
CA LEU A 274 3.40 24.05 -0.95
C LEU A 274 3.33 23.48 0.48
N GLY A 275 4.45 23.33 1.18
CA GLY A 275 4.48 22.79 2.53
C GLY A 275 5.90 22.51 3.00
N SER A 276 6.02 21.76 4.09
CA SER A 276 7.31 21.26 4.59
C SER A 276 7.16 19.85 5.13
N PHE A 277 8.24 19.08 5.09
CA PHE A 277 8.29 17.81 5.79
C PHE A 277 8.15 18.04 7.30
N VAL A 278 7.31 17.23 7.93
CA VAL A 278 7.11 17.22 9.38
C VAL A 278 7.46 15.87 9.98
N ARG A 279 7.73 14.89 9.12
CA ARG A 279 8.16 13.54 9.43
C ARG A 279 8.74 12.89 8.18
N ALA A 280 9.81 12.14 8.34
CA ALA A 280 10.31 11.21 7.34
C ALA A 280 10.86 9.96 8.03
N GLU A 281 10.59 8.80 7.46
CA GLU A 281 11.08 7.49 7.90
C GLU A 281 11.74 6.82 6.71
N LEU A 282 12.95 6.31 6.91
CA LEU A 282 13.66 5.52 5.92
C LEU A 282 14.37 4.35 6.60
N GLY A 283 13.70 3.20 6.61
CA GLY A 283 14.15 2.02 7.32
C GLY A 283 13.87 2.12 8.81
N GLY A 284 14.89 1.92 9.64
CA GLY A 284 14.74 2.01 11.10
C GLY A 284 13.80 0.96 11.70
N PRO A 285 13.18 1.23 12.86
CA PRO A 285 12.29 0.30 13.55
C PRO A 285 11.04 -0.09 12.74
N SER A 286 10.51 0.83 11.93
CA SER A 286 9.34 0.56 11.08
C SER A 286 9.72 -0.23 9.84
N ALA A 287 10.99 -0.12 9.39
CA ALA A 287 11.48 -0.59 8.10
C ALA A 287 10.66 -0.04 6.92
N LEU A 288 10.02 1.12 7.06
CA LEU A 288 9.22 1.75 6.01
C LEU A 288 10.00 2.89 5.33
N ASP A 289 9.54 3.29 4.14
CA ASP A 289 10.04 4.47 3.42
C ASP A 289 8.87 5.42 3.14
N TYR A 290 8.63 6.37 4.05
CA TYR A 290 7.53 7.33 3.90
C TYR A 290 7.87 8.68 4.55
N SER A 291 7.15 9.71 4.13
CA SER A 291 7.19 11.04 4.74
C SER A 291 5.80 11.63 4.86
N VAL A 292 5.66 12.58 5.79
CA VAL A 292 4.47 13.41 5.98
C VAL A 292 4.84 14.85 5.68
N ILE A 293 4.15 15.43 4.71
CA ILE A 293 4.28 16.82 4.31
C ILE A 293 3.10 17.59 4.90
N GLN A 294 3.35 18.58 5.77
CA GLN A 294 2.30 19.48 6.21
C GLN A 294 2.11 20.58 5.17
N LEU A 295 0.90 20.61 4.58
CA LEU A 295 0.56 21.49 3.48
C LEU A 295 0.24 22.89 4.02
N ASN A 296 0.76 23.92 3.33
CA ASN A 296 0.46 25.31 3.65
C ASN A 296 -0.87 25.76 3.00
N GLU A 297 -1.33 26.96 3.34
CA GLU A 297 -2.60 27.46 2.81
C GLU A 297 -2.62 27.63 1.28
N ARG A 298 -1.45 27.86 0.64
CA ARG A 298 -1.37 27.93 -0.83
C ARG A 298 -1.72 26.58 -1.43
N ALA A 299 -1.14 25.50 -0.91
CA ALA A 299 -1.43 24.15 -1.36
C ALA A 299 -2.89 23.76 -1.13
N VAL A 300 -3.44 24.07 0.06
CA VAL A 300 -4.84 23.82 0.39
C VAL A 300 -5.79 24.57 -0.55
N ARG A 301 -5.62 25.89 -0.74
CA ARG A 301 -6.40 26.67 -1.74
C ARG A 301 -6.18 26.17 -3.16
N GLY A 302 -5.03 25.57 -3.41
CA GLY A 302 -4.68 24.90 -4.67
C GLY A 302 -5.41 23.58 -4.88
N GLY A 303 -6.10 23.00 -3.89
CA GLY A 303 -6.82 21.73 -4.03
C GLY A 303 -6.08 20.50 -3.51
N MET A 304 -4.95 20.68 -2.80
CA MET A 304 -4.22 19.60 -2.11
C MET A 304 -4.96 19.08 -0.85
N ASP A 305 -6.17 19.55 -0.60
CA ASP A 305 -7.10 19.04 0.41
C ASP A 305 -8.21 18.15 -0.19
N ARG A 306 -8.15 17.87 -1.50
CA ARG A 306 -9.09 17.01 -2.23
C ARG A 306 -8.59 15.56 -2.29
N PRO A 307 -9.49 14.57 -2.34
CA PRO A 307 -9.15 13.14 -2.41
C PRO A 307 -8.81 12.71 -3.83
N ILE A 308 -7.92 13.42 -4.53
CA ILE A 308 -7.62 13.17 -5.94
C ILE A 308 -6.15 12.91 -6.19
N VAL A 309 -5.90 12.02 -7.16
CA VAL A 309 -4.58 11.81 -7.76
C VAL A 309 -4.64 12.12 -9.25
N ARG A 310 -3.54 12.65 -9.77
CA ARG A 310 -3.37 13.06 -11.15
C ARG A 310 -3.36 11.84 -12.07
N GLY A 311 -4.13 11.92 -13.14
CA GLY A 311 -3.91 11.12 -14.35
C GLY A 311 -3.08 11.87 -15.38
N ALA A 312 -2.81 11.26 -16.54
CA ALA A 312 -2.12 11.99 -17.60
C ALA A 312 -2.96 13.19 -18.08
N ASN A 313 -2.27 14.23 -18.57
CA ASN A 313 -2.89 15.41 -19.16
C ASN A 313 -3.90 16.15 -18.26
N GLY A 314 -3.81 15.99 -16.94
CA GLY A 314 -4.59 16.75 -15.96
C GLY A 314 -5.99 16.23 -15.66
N THR A 315 -6.30 14.99 -16.04
CA THR A 315 -7.46 14.28 -15.48
C THR A 315 -7.20 13.89 -14.02
N THR A 316 -8.27 13.55 -13.29
CA THR A 316 -8.20 13.27 -11.86
C THR A 316 -8.90 11.96 -11.52
N LEU A 317 -8.21 11.05 -10.84
CA LEU A 317 -8.81 9.89 -10.19
C LEU A 317 -9.18 10.27 -8.75
N THR A 318 -10.46 10.15 -8.40
CA THR A 318 -10.90 10.27 -7.00
C THR A 318 -10.57 8.99 -6.25
N ILE A 319 -9.88 9.13 -5.12
CA ILE A 319 -9.61 8.05 -4.18
C ILE A 319 -10.85 7.82 -3.33
N THR A 320 -11.34 6.59 -3.29
CA THR A 320 -12.62 6.23 -2.64
C THR A 320 -12.43 5.46 -1.33
N GLY A 321 -11.22 4.98 -1.08
CA GLY A 321 -10.89 4.18 0.09
C GLY A 321 -9.41 3.82 0.14
N VAL A 322 -9.06 2.91 1.06
CA VAL A 322 -7.74 2.31 1.18
C VAL A 322 -7.83 0.80 0.95
N ALA A 323 -6.74 0.21 0.47
CA ALA A 323 -6.64 -1.21 0.12
C ALA A 323 -5.34 -1.82 0.67
N ASP A 324 -5.34 -3.14 0.78
CA ASP A 324 -4.15 -3.95 1.09
C ASP A 324 -3.61 -4.63 -0.17
N PRO A 325 -2.27 -4.76 -0.31
CA PRO A 325 -1.67 -5.49 -1.42
C PRO A 325 -2.00 -6.97 -1.33
N ILE A 326 -2.50 -7.54 -2.43
CA ILE A 326 -2.77 -8.97 -2.58
C ILE A 326 -2.11 -9.44 -3.84
N THR A 327 -1.29 -10.48 -3.74
CA THR A 327 -0.57 -11.03 -4.89
C THR A 327 -1.54 -11.37 -6.04
N GLY A 328 -1.21 -10.96 -7.26
CA GLY A 328 -2.04 -11.07 -8.46
C GLY A 328 -3.14 -10.01 -8.61
N ALA A 329 -3.37 -9.14 -7.62
CA ALA A 329 -4.32 -8.04 -7.76
C ALA A 329 -3.79 -7.01 -8.76
N PRO A 330 -4.65 -6.44 -9.64
CA PRO A 330 -4.22 -5.41 -10.56
C PRO A 330 -3.98 -4.10 -9.82
N VAL A 331 -2.93 -3.40 -10.24
CA VAL A 331 -2.54 -2.10 -9.68
C VAL A 331 -2.20 -1.14 -10.81
N CYS A 332 -2.40 0.15 -10.55
CA CYS A 332 -1.89 1.22 -11.38
C CYS A 332 -1.17 2.22 -10.48
N LYS A 333 -0.11 2.84 -10.98
CA LYS A 333 0.64 3.87 -10.25
C LYS A 333 0.70 5.15 -11.05
N SER A 334 0.59 6.28 -10.37
CA SER A 334 0.74 7.62 -10.94
C SER A 334 2.00 8.28 -10.41
N GLY A 335 2.81 8.80 -11.32
CA GLY A 335 4.03 9.54 -11.02
C GLY A 335 4.39 10.47 -12.18
N GLN A 336 5.20 11.48 -11.89
CA GLN A 336 5.60 12.51 -12.84
C GLN A 336 6.15 11.95 -14.16
N SER A 337 7.02 10.94 -14.08
CA SER A 337 7.90 10.58 -15.20
C SER A 337 7.23 9.59 -16.14
N SER A 338 6.35 8.73 -15.64
CA SER A 338 5.78 7.63 -16.41
C SER A 338 4.26 7.66 -16.53
N THR A 339 3.58 8.66 -15.97
CA THR A 339 2.11 8.75 -15.92
C THR A 339 1.49 7.49 -15.31
N PHE A 340 0.24 7.13 -15.67
CA PHE A 340 -0.31 5.85 -15.29
C PHE A 340 0.43 4.71 -16.02
N THR A 341 1.07 3.85 -15.23
CA THR A 341 1.45 2.51 -15.66
C THR A 341 0.76 1.52 -14.74
N CYS A 342 0.37 0.38 -15.30
CA CYS A 342 -0.31 -0.66 -14.55
C CYS A 342 0.48 -1.97 -14.59
N GLY A 343 0.18 -2.82 -13.61
CA GLY A 343 0.74 -4.15 -13.48
C GLY A 343 -0.04 -4.95 -12.45
N PHE A 344 0.62 -5.95 -11.87
CA PHE A 344 0.06 -6.76 -10.80
C PHE A 344 0.94 -6.68 -9.58
N VAL A 345 0.36 -6.83 -8.39
CA VAL A 345 1.14 -7.17 -7.20
C VAL A 345 1.81 -8.52 -7.46
N VAL A 346 3.14 -8.55 -7.43
CA VAL A 346 3.91 -9.79 -7.63
C VAL A 346 4.31 -10.43 -6.31
N ALA A 347 4.38 -9.63 -5.24
CA ALA A 347 4.52 -10.08 -3.87
C ALA A 347 3.87 -9.04 -2.96
N ASP A 348 3.00 -9.49 -2.04
CA ASP A 348 2.35 -8.64 -1.04
C ASP A 348 3.28 -8.25 0.12
N ARG A 349 4.39 -8.99 0.30
CA ARG A 349 5.45 -8.70 1.26
C ARG A 349 6.84 -8.97 0.68
N VAL A 350 7.68 -7.95 0.69
CA VAL A 350 9.09 -8.02 0.31
C VAL A 350 9.96 -7.28 1.32
N GLU A 351 11.19 -7.76 1.52
CA GLU A 351 12.25 -7.05 2.24
C GLU A 351 13.43 -6.81 1.29
N THR A 352 13.88 -5.57 1.21
CA THR A 352 14.96 -5.14 0.30
C THR A 352 15.85 -4.08 0.93
N GLN A 353 17.01 -3.84 0.35
CA GLN A 353 17.95 -2.82 0.78
C GLN A 353 17.81 -1.57 -0.11
N LEU A 354 17.44 -0.44 0.48
CA LEU A 354 17.53 0.87 -0.16
C LEU A 354 18.87 1.53 0.19
N TYR A 355 19.57 2.05 -0.80
CA TYR A 355 20.79 2.83 -0.57
C TYR A 355 20.47 4.32 -0.59
N THR A 356 20.86 5.02 0.46
CA THR A 356 20.76 6.48 0.53
C THR A 356 21.81 7.14 -0.39
N ALA A 357 21.69 8.46 -0.61
CA ALA A 357 22.68 9.22 -1.38
C ALA A 357 24.11 9.19 -0.78
N ASN A 358 24.25 8.88 0.52
CA ASN A 358 25.55 8.74 1.17
C ASN A 358 26.10 7.29 1.13
N GLY A 359 25.40 6.37 0.44
CA GLY A 359 25.79 4.98 0.25
C GLY A 359 25.44 4.06 1.42
N GLU A 360 24.68 4.54 2.40
CA GLU A 360 24.24 3.74 3.53
C GLU A 360 23.04 2.88 3.16
N SER A 361 23.08 1.62 3.57
CA SER A 361 22.02 0.63 3.30
C SER A 361 20.96 0.65 4.40
N ARG A 362 19.70 0.70 4.00
CA ARG A 362 18.52 0.69 4.86
C ARG A 362 17.61 -0.47 4.46
N THR A 363 17.27 -1.32 5.42
CA THR A 363 16.29 -2.38 5.20
C THR A 363 14.90 -1.77 5.09
N ILE A 364 14.25 -1.96 3.94
CA ILE A 364 12.89 -1.51 3.66
C ILE A 364 11.98 -2.72 3.45
N ARG A 365 10.78 -2.65 4.02
CA ARG A 365 9.70 -3.62 3.89
C ARG A 365 8.51 -2.98 3.18
N GLY A 366 7.96 -3.71 2.23
CA GLY A 366 6.83 -3.23 1.44
C GLY A 366 6.19 -4.36 0.63
N PHE A 367 5.56 -4.01 -0.48
CA PHE A 367 5.07 -4.94 -1.48
C PHE A 367 5.78 -4.68 -2.83
N ALA A 368 5.79 -5.66 -3.71
CA ALA A 368 6.32 -5.52 -5.06
C ALA A 368 5.20 -5.58 -6.10
N SER A 369 5.30 -4.76 -7.15
CA SER A 369 4.42 -4.82 -8.31
C SER A 369 5.19 -4.81 -9.62
N SER A 370 4.57 -5.29 -10.70
CA SER A 370 5.12 -5.26 -12.05
C SER A 370 4.80 -3.97 -12.81
N ALA A 371 4.21 -2.97 -12.16
CA ALA A 371 3.96 -1.68 -12.80
C ALA A 371 5.31 -0.98 -13.00
N CYS A 372 5.62 -0.55 -14.23
CA CYS A 372 6.87 0.13 -14.51
C CYS A 372 6.94 1.49 -13.81
N THR A 373 8.05 1.75 -13.12
CA THR A 373 8.31 2.99 -12.38
C THR A 373 9.69 3.51 -12.73
N LEU A 374 9.78 4.81 -13.03
CA LEU A 374 11.02 5.49 -13.41
C LEU A 374 11.49 6.42 -12.28
N GLY A 375 12.70 6.95 -12.37
CA GLY A 375 13.15 7.99 -11.45
C GLY A 375 12.13 9.14 -11.39
N GLY A 376 11.88 9.67 -10.19
CA GLY A 376 10.97 10.81 -9.96
C GLY A 376 9.54 10.41 -9.65
N ASP A 377 9.19 9.15 -9.89
CA ASP A 377 7.92 8.58 -9.47
C ASP A 377 7.89 8.23 -7.97
N SER A 378 9.03 8.35 -7.27
CA SER A 378 9.16 8.17 -5.82
C SER A 378 8.13 8.99 -5.05
N GLY A 379 7.47 8.37 -4.07
CA GLY A 379 6.36 8.95 -3.31
C GLY A 379 5.03 8.98 -4.04
N GLY A 380 5.00 8.72 -5.35
CA GLY A 380 3.79 8.73 -6.17
C GLY A 380 2.77 7.68 -5.74
N ALA A 381 1.49 7.95 -6.03
CA ALA A 381 0.38 7.11 -5.62
C ALA A 381 0.31 5.78 -6.37
N ILE A 382 0.16 4.68 -5.65
CA ILE A 382 -0.18 3.34 -6.17
C ILE A 382 -1.61 3.03 -5.74
N VAL A 383 -2.46 2.68 -6.71
CA VAL A 383 -3.88 2.37 -6.52
C VAL A 383 -4.23 0.97 -7.00
N SER A 384 -5.24 0.37 -6.37
CA SER A 384 -5.94 -0.82 -6.90
C SER A 384 -7.42 -0.49 -7.03
N GLY A 385 -7.94 -0.55 -8.25
CA GLY A 385 -9.23 0.05 -8.56
C GLY A 385 -9.17 1.57 -8.36
N THR A 386 -9.98 2.07 -7.43
CA THR A 386 -9.98 3.49 -7.00
C THR A 386 -9.54 3.67 -5.54
N LEU A 387 -8.91 2.64 -4.97
CA LEU A 387 -8.46 2.59 -3.59
C LEU A 387 -6.96 2.90 -3.51
N ALA A 388 -6.56 3.68 -2.51
CA ALA A 388 -5.17 3.90 -2.18
C ALA A 388 -4.55 2.59 -1.69
N LEU A 389 -3.55 2.08 -2.40
CA LEU A 389 -2.84 0.85 -2.04
C LEU A 389 -1.54 1.16 -1.30
N GLY A 390 -0.81 2.16 -1.77
CA GLY A 390 0.50 2.51 -1.23
C GLY A 390 1.18 3.62 -2.02
N ILE A 391 2.40 3.96 -1.63
CA ILE A 391 3.26 4.91 -2.34
C ILE A 391 4.47 4.21 -2.95
N THR A 392 5.00 4.75 -4.04
CA THR A 392 6.22 4.26 -4.67
C THR A 392 7.44 4.56 -3.80
N SER A 393 8.31 3.58 -3.58
CA SER A 393 9.61 3.77 -2.89
C SER A 393 10.80 3.56 -3.83
N GLY A 394 10.80 2.50 -4.65
CA GLY A 394 11.94 2.21 -5.53
C GLY A 394 11.57 1.31 -6.71
N SER A 395 12.48 1.19 -7.67
CA SER A 395 12.24 0.40 -8.90
C SER A 395 13.54 -0.06 -9.54
N ASN A 396 13.54 -1.25 -10.15
CA ASN A 396 14.65 -1.72 -10.97
C ASN A 396 14.73 -1.04 -12.35
N ALA A 397 13.75 -0.20 -12.69
CA ALA A 397 13.65 0.57 -13.92
C ALA A 397 13.90 2.07 -13.72
N ALA A 398 14.35 2.49 -12.53
CA ALA A 398 14.52 3.90 -12.18
C ALA A 398 15.44 4.67 -13.17
N ASP A 399 16.51 4.02 -13.65
CA ASP A 399 17.48 4.59 -14.60
C ASP A 399 17.06 4.49 -16.07
N ALA A 400 15.94 3.82 -16.37
CA ALA A 400 15.51 3.64 -17.75
C ALA A 400 14.97 4.97 -18.33
N PRO A 401 15.25 5.27 -19.61
CA PRO A 401 14.76 6.50 -20.22
C PRO A 401 13.25 6.49 -20.42
N ASN A 402 12.62 5.32 -20.55
CA ASN A 402 11.17 5.17 -20.59
C ASN A 402 10.78 3.72 -20.29
N CYS A 403 9.49 3.51 -20.00
CA CYS A 403 8.97 2.19 -19.66
C CYS A 403 9.02 1.17 -20.82
N ASN A 404 8.98 1.60 -22.08
CA ASN A 404 9.10 0.65 -23.19
C ASN A 404 10.51 0.05 -23.23
N GLU A 405 11.53 0.89 -23.13
CA GLU A 405 12.92 0.46 -23.07
C GLU A 405 13.20 -0.37 -21.81
N ALA A 406 12.66 0.04 -20.65
CA ALA A 406 12.75 -0.73 -19.41
C ALA A 406 12.17 -2.14 -19.58
N ASN A 407 10.95 -2.24 -20.13
CA ASN A 407 10.26 -3.51 -20.34
C ASN A 407 11.04 -4.43 -21.28
N VAL A 408 11.66 -3.90 -22.34
CA VAL A 408 12.50 -4.69 -23.25
C VAL A 408 13.80 -5.14 -22.58
N ALA A 409 14.49 -4.22 -21.91
CA ALA A 409 15.78 -4.49 -21.27
C ALA A 409 15.65 -5.47 -20.09
N LEU A 410 14.55 -5.39 -19.34
CA LEU A 410 14.30 -6.18 -18.14
C LEU A 410 13.51 -7.46 -18.41
N ALA A 411 12.92 -7.65 -19.60
CA ALA A 411 12.19 -8.88 -19.94
C ALA A 411 12.99 -10.18 -19.71
N PRO A 412 14.29 -10.29 -20.05
CA PRO A 412 15.09 -11.48 -19.74
C PRO A 412 15.28 -11.74 -18.23
N TYR A 413 15.06 -10.71 -17.40
CA TYR A 413 15.24 -10.72 -15.95
C TYR A 413 13.90 -10.77 -15.19
N GLY A 414 12.81 -11.13 -15.87
CA GLY A 414 11.47 -11.23 -15.30
C GLY A 414 10.65 -9.94 -15.32
N GLY A 415 11.16 -8.88 -15.94
CA GLY A 415 10.44 -7.63 -16.18
C GLY A 415 10.71 -6.54 -15.15
N THR A 416 9.90 -5.49 -15.23
CA THR A 416 9.97 -4.36 -14.30
C THR A 416 9.40 -4.75 -12.94
N ALA A 417 10.00 -4.19 -11.90
CA ALA A 417 9.58 -4.40 -10.51
C ALA A 417 9.67 -3.08 -9.75
N THR A 418 8.58 -2.76 -9.06
CA THR A 418 8.42 -1.56 -8.23
C THR A 418 8.16 -1.96 -6.80
N LEU A 419 8.95 -1.42 -5.88
CA LEU A 419 8.70 -1.45 -4.44
C LEU A 419 7.69 -0.37 -4.08
N GLY A 420 6.59 -0.79 -3.46
CA GLY A 420 5.59 0.08 -2.87
C GLY A 420 5.53 -0.09 -1.35
N ILE A 421 5.20 0.98 -0.63
CA ILE A 421 4.97 0.95 0.82
C ILE A 421 3.46 0.96 1.07
N PRO A 422 2.89 -0.06 1.74
CA PRO A 422 1.44 -0.17 1.95
C PRO A 422 0.88 1.03 2.72
N ILE A 423 -0.20 1.63 2.21
CA ILE A 423 -0.74 2.86 2.81
C ILE A 423 -1.23 2.62 4.24
N ARG A 424 -1.82 1.46 4.53
CA ARG A 424 -2.27 1.11 5.89
C ARG A 424 -1.12 0.99 6.88
N ALA A 425 0.03 0.47 6.45
CA ALA A 425 1.22 0.38 7.30
C ALA A 425 1.77 1.77 7.64
N ILE A 426 1.78 2.68 6.67
CA ILE A 426 2.17 4.09 6.87
C ILE A 426 1.24 4.77 7.88
N LEU A 427 -0.08 4.68 7.66
CA LEU A 427 -1.07 5.33 8.54
C LEU A 427 -0.96 4.80 9.98
N ALA A 428 -0.80 3.49 10.16
CA ALA A 428 -0.65 2.86 11.47
C ALA A 428 0.63 3.31 12.18
N ASP A 429 1.76 3.37 11.47
CA ASP A 429 3.03 3.81 12.04
C ASP A 429 2.98 5.28 12.47
N ILE A 430 2.45 6.17 11.61
CA ILE A 430 2.27 7.59 11.94
C ILE A 430 1.42 7.75 13.20
N ASP A 431 0.25 7.10 13.26
CA ASP A 431 -0.65 7.23 14.40
C ASP A 431 0.01 6.75 15.70
N ALA A 432 0.65 5.58 15.66
CA ALA A 432 1.31 4.96 16.81
C ALA A 432 2.46 5.80 17.39
N THR A 433 3.13 6.58 16.55
CA THR A 433 4.36 7.30 16.92
C THR A 433 4.19 8.82 16.95
N SER A 434 3.03 9.35 16.54
CA SER A 434 2.71 10.79 16.58
C SER A 434 2.69 11.39 17.99
N GLY A 435 2.48 10.56 19.02
CA GLY A 435 2.36 11.02 20.41
C GLY A 435 1.22 12.01 20.65
N GLY A 436 0.19 12.02 19.79
CA GLY A 436 -0.91 13.00 19.81
C GLY A 436 -0.60 14.31 19.09
N GLY A 437 0.55 14.43 18.42
CA GLY A 437 0.94 15.56 17.59
C GLY A 437 0.38 15.50 16.17
N VAL A 438 1.05 16.21 15.24
CA VAL A 438 0.70 16.20 13.81
C VAL A 438 0.75 14.77 13.28
N GLY A 439 -0.32 14.35 12.61
CA GLY A 439 -0.49 12.98 12.12
C GLY A 439 -1.23 12.03 13.07
N SER A 440 -1.57 12.43 14.30
CA SER A 440 -2.44 11.61 15.15
C SER A 440 -3.84 11.48 14.54
N GLY A 441 -4.35 10.25 14.43
CA GLY A 441 -5.59 9.93 13.75
C GLY A 441 -5.56 10.21 12.26
N ILE A 442 -4.39 10.15 11.62
CA ILE A 442 -4.24 10.41 10.17
C ILE A 442 -5.07 9.44 9.34
N GLN A 443 -5.72 9.98 8.31
CA GLN A 443 -6.46 9.23 7.31
C GLN A 443 -6.17 9.80 5.93
N VAL A 444 -6.10 8.91 4.92
CA VAL A 444 -6.14 9.34 3.52
C VAL A 444 -7.50 9.98 3.25
N ARG A 445 -7.50 11.12 2.55
CA ARG A 445 -8.75 11.75 2.13
C ARG A 445 -9.40 10.90 1.06
N THR A 446 -10.66 10.55 1.27
CA THR A 446 -11.46 9.77 0.34
C THR A 446 -12.71 10.54 -0.09
N GLY A 447 -13.10 10.40 -1.35
CA GLY A 447 -14.39 10.85 -1.84
C GLY A 447 -15.43 9.80 -1.48
N GLY A 448 -16.40 10.17 -0.63
CA GLY A 448 -17.53 9.30 -0.36
C GLY A 448 -18.38 9.11 -1.61
N HIS A 449 -18.95 7.91 -1.78
CA HIS A 449 -20.05 7.69 -2.71
C HIS A 449 -21.19 8.63 -2.36
N ALA A 450 -21.48 9.59 -3.23
CA ALA A 450 -22.86 10.04 -3.35
C ALA A 450 -23.65 8.81 -3.81
N GLY A 451 -24.25 8.12 -2.84
CA GLY A 451 -25.10 6.95 -3.08
C GLY A 451 -26.31 7.26 -3.93
#